data_AF-A0A9E2K175-F1
#
_entry.id   AF-A0A9E2K175-F1
#
_cell.length_a   1.000
_cell.length_b   1.000
_cell.length_c   1.000
_cell.angle_alpha   90.00
_cell.angle_beta   90.00
_cell.angle_gamma   90.00
#
_symmetry.space_group_name_H-M   'P 1'
#
loop_
_entity.id
_entity.type
_entity.pdbx_description
1 polymer ?
#
loop_
_entity_poly.entity_id
_entity_poly.type
_entity_poly.pdbx_seq_one_letter_code
_entity_poly.pdbx_strand_id
1 'polypeptide(L)'
;MTDIRESRPSEALWQLVLSEFHEEFGFDAAEIVNIQAMRDLFIEKIDKFNLSENSAIALFFGIYFFGYLTLLEMTLSQDPDFKVEGLDDFLRILHVADARAALAHDSDVLAQAARDITDGTQRLMEKLQAKAAILTPAPDGKAP
;
A
#
# COMPACT_ATOMS: atom_id res chain seq x y z
N MET A 1 -18.27 35.23 12.12
CA MET A 1 -18.67 34.28 11.07
C MET A 1 -17.67 34.41 9.92
N THR A 2 -16.57 33.68 10.04
CA THR A 2 -15.65 33.32 8.94
C THR A 2 -14.88 32.11 9.46
N ASP A 3 -15.43 30.91 9.28
CA ASP A 3 -14.74 29.64 9.49
C ASP A 3 -13.85 29.44 8.25
N ILE A 4 -12.67 30.07 8.28
CA ILE A 4 -11.60 29.75 7.35
C ILE A 4 -11.02 28.45 7.90
N ARG A 5 -11.57 27.32 7.44
CA ARG A 5 -10.93 26.03 7.59
C ARG A 5 -9.56 26.11 6.93
N GLU A 6 -8.54 26.50 7.69
CA GLU A 6 -7.18 26.08 7.39
C GLU A 6 -7.24 24.56 7.35
N SER A 7 -7.31 24.01 6.13
CA SER A 7 -7.24 22.57 5.94
C SER A 7 -5.89 22.15 6.51
N ARG A 8 -5.92 21.34 7.57
CA ARG A 8 -4.70 20.84 8.23
C ARG A 8 -3.73 20.33 7.14
N PRO A 9 -2.41 20.53 7.28
CA PRO A 9 -1.45 20.09 6.26
C PRO A 9 -1.63 18.63 5.83
N SER A 10 -2.02 17.76 6.78
CA SER A 10 -2.36 16.37 6.53
C SER A 10 -3.59 16.16 5.63
N GLU A 11 -4.61 17.02 5.74
CA GLU A 11 -5.77 16.98 4.85
C GLU A 11 -5.40 17.44 3.44
N ALA A 12 -4.55 18.47 3.30
CA ALA A 12 -4.07 18.89 1.98
C ALA A 12 -3.25 17.79 1.30
N LEU A 13 -2.36 17.13 2.05
CA LEU A 13 -1.61 15.97 1.57
C LEU A 13 -2.51 14.78 1.26
N TRP A 14 -3.59 14.57 2.02
CA TRP A 14 -4.59 13.56 1.69
C TRP A 14 -5.22 13.82 0.32
N GLN A 15 -5.68 15.05 0.06
CA GLN A 15 -6.25 15.39 -1.25
C GLN A 15 -5.23 15.24 -2.39
N LEU A 16 -3.97 15.61 -2.14
CA LEU A 16 -2.87 15.43 -3.10
C LEU A 16 -2.69 13.95 -3.47
N VAL A 17 -2.55 13.05 -2.48
CA VAL A 17 -2.29 11.64 -2.77
C VAL A 17 -3.46 10.96 -3.50
N LEU A 18 -4.70 11.41 -3.26
CA LEU A 18 -5.86 10.95 -4.02
C LEU A 18 -5.81 11.40 -5.49
N SER A 19 -5.42 12.65 -5.74
CA SER A 19 -5.23 13.17 -7.10
C SER A 19 -4.14 12.40 -7.84
N GLU A 20 -2.98 12.21 -7.21
CA GLU A 20 -1.84 11.47 -7.78
C GLU A 20 -2.18 10.01 -8.05
N PHE A 21 -2.94 9.35 -7.15
CA PHE A 21 -3.41 7.98 -7.36
C PHE A 21 -4.34 7.88 -8.56
N HIS A 22 -5.27 8.83 -8.70
CA HIS A 22 -6.17 8.88 -9.85
C HIS A 22 -5.41 9.13 -11.15
N GLU A 23 -4.46 10.07 -11.16
CA GLU A 23 -3.67 10.39 -12.35
C GLU A 23 -2.78 9.22 -12.79
N GLU A 24 -2.14 8.53 -11.84
CA GLU A 24 -1.19 7.47 -12.14
C GLU A 24 -1.86 6.17 -12.60
N PHE A 25 -3.02 5.83 -12.01
CA PHE A 25 -3.67 4.52 -12.21
C PHE A 25 -5.07 4.58 -12.82
N GLY A 26 -5.68 5.76 -12.92
CA GLY A 26 -7.04 5.93 -13.44
C GLY A 26 -8.15 5.39 -12.51
N PHE A 27 -7.81 4.99 -11.28
CA PHE A 27 -8.76 4.50 -10.29
C PHE A 27 -9.29 5.63 -9.42
N ASP A 28 -10.56 5.55 -9.02
CA ASP A 28 -11.10 6.42 -7.98
C ASP A 28 -10.82 5.79 -6.61
N ALA A 29 -10.00 6.45 -5.80
CA ALA A 29 -9.68 6.01 -4.46
C ALA A 29 -10.91 5.92 -3.53
N ALA A 30 -12.01 6.61 -3.85
CA ALA A 30 -13.27 6.49 -3.12
C ALA A 30 -13.89 5.09 -3.23
N GLU A 31 -13.54 4.31 -4.24
CA GLU A 31 -14.01 2.93 -4.43
C GLU A 31 -13.23 1.92 -3.56
N ILE A 32 -12.17 2.36 -2.89
CA ILE A 32 -11.38 1.49 -2.00
C ILE A 32 -12.21 1.20 -0.75
N VAL A 33 -12.59 -0.08 -0.58
CA VAL A 33 -13.47 -0.56 0.49
C VAL A 33 -13.07 -0.08 1.89
N ASN A 34 -11.76 0.06 2.15
CA ASN A 34 -11.22 0.49 3.45
C ASN A 34 -10.58 1.89 3.43
N ILE A 35 -10.99 2.76 2.50
CA ILE A 35 -10.37 4.09 2.31
C ILE A 35 -10.33 4.94 3.58
N GLN A 36 -11.38 4.87 4.42
CA GLN A 36 -11.42 5.67 5.66
C GLN A 36 -10.38 5.20 6.69
N ALA A 37 -10.19 3.89 6.86
CA ALA A 37 -9.16 3.37 7.75
C ALA A 37 -7.75 3.70 7.23
N MET A 38 -7.55 3.63 5.92
CA MET A 38 -6.29 4.05 5.29
C MET A 38 -6.03 5.55 5.49
N ARG A 39 -7.08 6.37 5.36
CA ARG A 39 -7.01 7.82 5.62
C ARG A 39 -6.63 8.10 7.06
N ASP A 40 -7.27 7.46 8.03
CA ASP A 40 -6.99 7.69 9.44
C ASP A 40 -5.53 7.35 9.78
N LEU A 41 -5.05 6.20 9.29
CA LEU A 41 -3.64 5.82 9.41
C LEU A 41 -2.72 6.83 8.72
N PHE A 42 -3.03 7.22 7.49
CA PHE A 42 -2.24 8.19 6.74
C PHE A 42 -2.14 9.53 7.49
N ILE A 43 -3.27 10.10 7.90
CA ILE A 43 -3.32 11.38 8.63
C ILE A 43 -2.53 11.28 9.94
N GLU A 44 -2.64 10.17 10.67
CA GLU A 44 -1.85 9.94 11.89
C GLU A 44 -0.34 10.02 11.60
N LYS A 45 0.12 9.36 10.52
CA LYS A 45 1.54 9.38 10.14
C LYS A 45 1.98 10.77 9.69
N ILE A 46 1.18 11.47 8.88
CA ILE A 46 1.51 12.82 8.44
C ILE A 46 1.60 13.79 9.62
N ASP A 47 0.60 13.79 10.51
CA ASP A 47 0.57 14.68 11.68
C ASP A 47 1.74 14.41 12.64
N LYS A 48 2.16 13.14 12.77
CA LYS A 48 3.24 12.74 13.68
C LYS A 48 4.63 12.98 13.13
N PHE A 49 4.84 12.74 11.84
CA PHE A 49 6.18 12.74 11.22
C PHE A 49 6.45 13.96 10.34
N ASN A 50 5.43 14.76 10.05
CA ASN A 50 5.52 15.97 9.21
C ASN A 50 6.19 15.68 7.85
N LEU A 51 5.67 14.68 7.15
CA LEU A 51 6.23 14.19 5.89
C LEU A 51 6.06 15.20 4.75
N SER A 52 7.03 15.22 3.84
CA SER A 52 6.95 15.96 2.58
C SER A 52 5.92 15.38 1.61
N GLU A 53 5.60 16.09 0.53
CA GLU A 53 4.69 15.61 -0.53
C GLU A 53 5.14 14.28 -1.13
N ASN A 54 6.42 14.16 -1.53
CA ASN A 54 6.95 12.91 -2.09
C ASN A 54 6.88 11.76 -1.07
N SER A 55 7.18 12.03 0.20
CA SER A 55 7.05 11.04 1.27
C SER A 55 5.60 10.65 1.54
N ALA A 56 4.68 11.60 1.48
CA ALA A 56 3.25 11.35 1.64
C ALA A 56 2.71 10.46 0.50
N ILE A 57 3.06 10.76 -0.76
CA ILE A 57 2.65 9.93 -1.90
C ILE A 57 3.21 8.51 -1.76
N ALA A 58 4.50 8.37 -1.46
CA ALA A 58 5.12 7.07 -1.23
C ALA A 58 4.44 6.28 -0.09
N LEU A 59 4.15 6.96 1.04
CA LEU A 59 3.46 6.37 2.17
C LEU A 59 2.05 5.89 1.79
N PHE A 60 1.25 6.71 1.09
CA PHE A 60 -0.10 6.33 0.68
C PHE A 60 -0.09 5.08 -0.20
N PHE A 61 0.84 5.00 -1.16
CA PHE A 61 0.94 3.85 -2.06
C PHE A 61 1.41 2.60 -1.29
N GLY A 62 2.32 2.76 -0.32
CA GLY A 62 2.71 1.68 0.59
C GLY A 62 1.54 1.16 1.45
N ILE A 63 0.72 2.05 2.00
CA ILE A 63 -0.49 1.67 2.77
C ILE A 63 -1.47 0.93 1.86
N TYR A 64 -1.70 1.42 0.63
CA TYR A 64 -2.60 0.79 -0.34
C TYR A 64 -2.13 -0.62 -0.69
N PHE A 65 -0.85 -0.78 -1.01
CA PHE A 65 -0.26 -2.07 -1.33
C PHE A 65 -0.35 -3.05 -0.15
N PHE A 66 -0.05 -2.59 1.07
CA PHE A 66 -0.21 -3.42 2.27
C PHE A 66 -1.67 -3.87 2.50
N GLY A 67 -2.64 -2.97 2.27
CA GLY A 67 -4.06 -3.29 2.32
C GLY A 67 -4.45 -4.36 1.29
N TYR A 68 -3.95 -4.22 0.05
CA TYR A 68 -4.16 -5.21 -1.00
C TYR A 68 -3.60 -6.59 -0.61
N LEU A 69 -2.36 -6.67 -0.14
CA LEU A 69 -1.77 -7.94 0.29
C LEU A 69 -2.55 -8.57 1.44
N THR A 70 -3.08 -7.76 2.35
CA THR A 70 -3.91 -8.24 3.46
C THR A 70 -5.19 -8.89 2.94
N LEU A 71 -5.89 -8.22 2.02
CA LEU A 71 -7.09 -8.77 1.40
C LEU A 71 -6.77 -10.05 0.61
N LEU A 72 -5.70 -10.04 -0.16
CA LEU A 72 -5.27 -11.20 -0.93
C LEU A 72 -4.97 -12.41 -0.02
N GLU A 73 -4.27 -12.19 1.08
CA GLU A 73 -3.96 -13.25 2.05
C GLU A 73 -5.22 -13.82 2.71
N MET A 74 -6.19 -12.96 3.04
CA MET A 74 -7.48 -13.37 3.57
C MET A 74 -8.27 -14.20 2.55
N THR A 75 -8.35 -13.73 1.30
CA THR A 75 -9.03 -14.44 0.21
C THR A 75 -8.43 -15.82 -0.01
N LEU A 76 -7.10 -15.92 -0.17
CA LEU A 76 -6.41 -17.21 -0.36
C LEU A 76 -6.49 -18.14 0.85
N SER A 77 -6.76 -17.61 2.05
CA SER A 77 -7.01 -18.45 3.24
C SER A 77 -8.42 -19.06 3.23
N GLN A 78 -9.38 -18.42 2.57
CA GLN A 78 -10.76 -18.92 2.45
C GLN A 78 -10.95 -19.76 1.17
N ASP A 79 -10.29 -19.38 0.09
CA ASP A 79 -10.31 -20.02 -1.21
C ASP A 79 -8.87 -20.18 -1.75
N PRO A 80 -8.21 -21.32 -1.46
CA PRO A 80 -6.84 -21.58 -1.92
C PRO A 80 -6.70 -21.66 -3.45
N ASP A 81 -7.79 -21.89 -4.17
CA ASP A 81 -7.80 -21.99 -5.64
C ASP A 81 -8.07 -20.64 -6.32
N PHE A 82 -8.26 -19.57 -5.53
CA PHE A 82 -8.47 -18.22 -6.04
C PHE A 82 -7.30 -17.78 -6.94
N LYS A 83 -7.62 -17.37 -8.16
CA LYS A 83 -6.63 -16.88 -9.12
C LYS A 83 -6.43 -15.38 -8.96
N VAL A 84 -5.21 -15.00 -8.64
CA VAL A 84 -4.79 -13.60 -8.59
C VAL A 84 -4.61 -13.09 -10.01
N GLU A 85 -5.44 -12.15 -10.42
CA GLU A 85 -5.32 -11.43 -11.68
C GLU A 85 -4.81 -10.00 -11.40
N GLY A 86 -4.19 -9.36 -12.40
CA GLY A 86 -3.76 -7.96 -12.31
C GLY A 86 -2.53 -7.70 -11.44
N LEU A 87 -1.71 -8.72 -11.13
CA LEU A 87 -0.51 -8.56 -10.28
C LEU A 87 0.46 -7.50 -10.81
N ASP A 88 0.58 -7.35 -12.13
CA ASP A 88 1.45 -6.35 -12.77
C ASP A 88 1.05 -4.90 -12.40
N ASP A 89 -0.26 -4.61 -12.32
CA ASP A 89 -0.76 -3.30 -11.89
C ASP A 89 -0.42 -3.03 -10.41
N PHE A 90 -0.45 -4.07 -9.57
CA PHE A 90 -0.05 -3.97 -8.17
C PHE A 90 1.45 -3.77 -7.98
N LEU A 91 2.28 -4.42 -8.81
CA LEU A 91 3.73 -4.19 -8.79
C LEU A 91 4.09 -2.79 -9.27
N ARG A 92 3.30 -2.22 -10.19
CA ARG A 92 3.47 -0.82 -10.62
C ARG A 92 3.28 0.16 -9.46
N ILE A 93 2.33 -0.09 -8.55
CA ILE A 93 2.12 0.76 -7.36
C ILE A 93 3.38 0.83 -6.51
N LEU A 94 4.02 -0.32 -6.26
CA LEU A 94 5.26 -0.37 -5.49
C LEU A 94 6.39 0.38 -6.20
N HIS A 95 6.50 0.23 -7.53
CA HIS A 95 7.49 0.96 -8.31
C HIS A 95 7.35 2.48 -8.19
N VAL A 96 6.11 2.99 -8.24
CA VAL A 96 5.87 4.43 -8.09
C VAL A 96 6.13 4.88 -6.65
N ALA A 97 5.78 4.06 -5.65
CA ALA A 97 6.10 4.35 -4.25
C ALA A 97 7.61 4.52 -4.04
N ASP A 98 8.41 3.58 -4.58
CA ASP A 98 9.88 3.63 -4.52
C ASP A 98 10.45 4.85 -5.24
N ALA A 99 9.93 5.17 -6.43
CA ALA A 99 10.35 6.34 -7.18
C ALA A 99 10.09 7.65 -6.41
N ARG A 100 8.93 7.76 -5.75
CA ARG A 100 8.59 8.92 -4.92
C ARG A 100 9.44 8.98 -3.66
N ALA A 101 9.69 7.85 -2.99
CA ALA A 101 10.59 7.78 -1.84
C ALA A 101 12.01 8.23 -2.18
N ALA A 102 12.52 7.87 -3.36
CA ALA A 102 13.85 8.29 -3.83
C ALA A 102 13.95 9.81 -4.10
N LEU A 103 12.82 10.47 -4.42
CA LEU A 103 12.73 11.92 -4.61
C LEU A 103 12.43 12.68 -3.31
N ALA A 104 12.16 11.99 -2.21
CA ALA A 104 11.90 12.60 -0.93
C ALA A 104 13.19 13.08 -0.26
N HIS A 105 13.20 14.32 0.20
CA HIS A 105 14.33 14.86 0.96
C HIS A 105 14.34 14.40 2.43
N ASP A 106 13.23 13.83 2.89
CA ASP A 106 12.98 13.32 4.23
C ASP A 106 12.82 11.78 4.22
N SER A 107 13.53 11.08 3.32
CA SER A 107 13.44 9.63 3.14
C SER A 107 13.70 8.82 4.42
N ASP A 108 14.59 9.30 5.30
CA ASP A 108 14.86 8.65 6.59
C ASP A 108 13.64 8.75 7.54
N VAL A 109 12.93 9.87 7.50
CA VAL A 109 11.70 10.09 8.28
C VAL A 109 10.57 9.26 7.72
N LEU A 110 10.45 9.18 6.39
CA LEU A 110 9.53 8.27 5.71
C LEU A 110 9.75 6.81 6.13
N ALA A 111 11.00 6.34 6.11
CA ALA A 111 11.33 4.97 6.52
C ALA A 111 10.91 4.69 7.97
N GLN A 112 11.06 5.67 8.87
CA GLN A 112 10.61 5.54 10.25
C GLN A 112 9.07 5.59 10.37
N ALA A 113 8.39 6.40 9.57
CA ALA A 113 6.93 6.49 9.56
C ALA A 113 6.28 5.21 9.03
N ALA A 114 6.85 4.63 7.98
CA ALA A 114 6.34 3.45 7.27
C ALA A 114 6.85 2.11 7.81
N ARG A 115 7.59 2.11 8.93
CA ARG A 115 8.28 0.91 9.44
C ARG A 115 7.32 -0.27 9.70
N ASP A 116 6.22 0.01 10.38
CA ASP A 116 5.18 -0.98 10.69
C ASP A 116 4.49 -1.54 9.42
N ILE A 117 4.24 -0.68 8.44
CA ILE A 117 3.68 -1.04 7.14
C ILE A 117 4.67 -1.93 6.36
N THR A 118 5.95 -1.56 6.37
CA THR A 118 7.02 -2.30 5.69
C THR A 118 7.21 -3.69 6.32
N ASP A 119 7.32 -3.75 7.65
CA ASP A 119 7.45 -5.00 8.39
C ASP A 119 6.22 -5.90 8.18
N GLY A 120 5.02 -5.30 8.16
CA GLY A 120 3.77 -6.00 7.86
C GLY A 120 3.74 -6.57 6.45
N THR A 121 4.12 -5.76 5.46
CA THR A 121 4.20 -6.14 4.04
C THR A 121 5.14 -7.33 3.85
N GLN A 122 6.33 -7.28 4.43
CA GLN A 122 7.30 -8.37 4.35
C GLN A 122 6.74 -9.68 4.91
N ARG A 123 6.09 -9.64 6.08
CA ARG A 123 5.45 -10.82 6.68
C ARG A 123 4.33 -11.41 5.82
N LEU A 124 3.51 -10.56 5.20
CA LEU A 124 2.44 -11.02 4.31
C LEU A 124 3.01 -11.67 3.04
N MET A 125 4.03 -11.06 2.44
CA MET A 125 4.73 -11.62 1.28
C MET A 125 5.31 -13.00 1.58
N GLU A 126 5.99 -13.16 2.71
CA GLU A 126 6.53 -14.46 3.15
C GLU A 126 5.42 -15.51 3.32
N LYS A 127 4.28 -15.12 3.93
CA LYS A 127 3.13 -16.00 4.11
C LYS A 127 2.51 -16.43 2.77
N LEU A 128 2.36 -15.49 1.84
CA LEU A 128 1.83 -15.75 0.49
C LEU A 128 2.77 -16.65 -0.32
N GLN A 129 4.08 -16.42 -0.27
CA GLN A 129 5.08 -17.27 -0.91
C GLN A 129 5.07 -18.69 -0.35
N ALA A 130 4.99 -18.84 0.98
CA ALA A 130 4.88 -20.15 1.62
C ALA A 130 3.62 -20.91 1.16
N LYS A 131 2.48 -20.21 1.01
CA LYS A 131 1.24 -20.80 0.48
C LYS A 131 1.39 -21.24 -0.97
N ALA A 132 1.99 -20.42 -1.82
CA ALA A 132 2.24 -20.78 -3.22
C ALA A 132 3.16 -22.01 -3.36
N ALA A 133 4.18 -22.13 -2.51
CA ALA A 133 5.07 -23.29 -2.47
C ALA A 133 4.33 -24.58 -2.02
N ILE A 134 3.32 -24.46 -1.15
CA ILE A 134 2.47 -25.59 -0.73
C ILE A 134 1.48 -26.00 -1.83
N LEU A 135 0.99 -25.04 -2.63
CA LEU A 135 0.05 -25.26 -3.74
C LEU A 135 0.71 -25.78 -5.02
N THR A 136 2.04 -25.79 -5.09
CA THR A 136 2.76 -26.44 -6.19
C THR A 136 2.93 -27.92 -5.84
N PRO A 137 2.16 -28.87 -6.40
CA PRO A 137 2.41 -30.28 -6.15
C PRO A 137 3.84 -30.59 -6.61
N ALA A 138 4.56 -31.37 -5.81
CA ALA A 138 5.84 -31.95 -6.24
C ALA A 138 5.65 -32.56 -7.63
N PRO A 139 6.61 -32.40 -8.58
CA PRO A 139 6.52 -33.05 -9.87
C PRO A 139 6.33 -34.54 -9.63
N ASP A 140 5.21 -35.08 -10.13
CA ASP A 140 4.80 -36.47 -9.96
C ASP A 140 6.02 -37.38 -10.05
N GLY A 141 6.22 -38.14 -8.97
CA GLY A 141 7.25 -39.14 -8.90
C GLY A 141 7.15 -40.09 -10.09
N LYS A 142 8.06 -39.93 -11.05
CA LYS A 142 8.44 -41.04 -11.91
C LYS A 142 9.58 -41.78 -11.23
N ALA A 143 9.22 -42.76 -10.41
CA ALA A 143 9.95 -44.01 -10.38
C ALA A 143 9.66 -44.73 -11.71
N PRO A 144 10.71 -45.10 -12.45
CA PRO A 144 11.07 -46.51 -12.50
C PRO A 144 12.47 -46.81 -11.96
#